data_AF-A0A4U9CSC3-F1
#
_entry.id   AF-A0A4U9CSC3-F1
#
_cell.length_a   1.000
_cell.length_b   1.000
_cell.length_c   1.000
_cell.angle_alpha   90.00
_cell.angle_beta   90.00
_cell.angle_gamma   90.00
#
_symmetry.space_group_name_H-M   'P 1'
#
loop_
_entity.id
_entity.type
_entity.pdbx_description
1 polymer ?
#
loop_
_entity_poly.entity_id
_entity_poly.type
_entity_poly.pdbx_seq_one_letter_code
_entity_poly.pdbx_strand_id
1 'polypeptide(L)'
;MTTDVQSCTKKSRGRPKVFDKEAALDKAMTLFWQHGYEATSLADLVEATGAKAPTLYAEFVNKEGLFRAVLDRYISRFAARHEAQLFDEEKSVDQALRDYFTRDRHLLYQ
;
A
#
# COMPACT_ATOMS: atom_id res chain seq x y z
N MET A 1 15.65 -2.84 -37.65
CA MET A 1 15.40 -1.39 -37.76
C MET A 1 14.97 -0.91 -36.39
N THR A 2 15.92 -0.35 -35.67
CA THR A 2 15.84 0.11 -34.27
C THR A 2 15.24 1.50 -34.22
N THR A 3 14.32 1.75 -33.28
CA THR A 3 14.04 3.11 -32.79
C THR A 3 14.29 3.16 -31.30
N ASP A 4 15.44 3.75 -31.00
CA ASP A 4 15.96 4.22 -29.73
C ASP A 4 15.14 5.45 -29.27
N VAL A 5 14.66 5.46 -28.03
CA VAL A 5 14.12 6.65 -27.39
C VAL A 5 15.17 7.18 -26.42
N GLN A 6 15.87 8.21 -26.88
CA GLN A 6 16.96 8.90 -26.20
C GLN A 6 16.44 9.69 -24.98
N SER A 7 16.89 9.31 -23.78
CA SER A 7 16.71 10.10 -22.56
C SER A 7 17.80 11.18 -22.44
N CYS A 8 17.42 12.40 -22.04
CA CYS A 8 18.37 13.51 -21.84
C CYS A 8 18.75 13.69 -20.35
N THR A 9 20.03 13.98 -20.14
CA THR A 9 20.84 13.81 -18.92
C THR A 9 20.77 14.95 -17.88
N LYS A 10 21.02 14.65 -16.59
CA LYS A 10 22.05 15.32 -15.74
C LYS A 10 22.22 14.64 -14.36
N LYS A 11 23.47 14.40 -13.95
CA LYS A 11 23.94 13.86 -12.63
C LYS A 11 24.44 15.07 -11.81
N SER A 12 24.17 15.28 -10.51
CA SER A 12 24.58 14.44 -9.37
C SER A 12 24.05 14.98 -8.01
N ARG A 13 23.70 14.05 -7.10
CA ARG A 13 24.02 13.97 -5.64
C ARG A 13 22.96 13.08 -4.96
N GLY A 14 23.35 11.85 -4.63
CA GLY A 14 22.48 10.80 -4.10
C GLY A 14 21.84 9.98 -5.21
N ARG A 15 21.87 8.65 -5.09
CA ARG A 15 21.01 7.76 -5.91
C ARG A 15 19.59 8.32 -5.82
N PRO A 16 18.91 8.66 -6.94
CA PRO A 16 17.53 9.11 -6.86
C PRO A 16 16.77 8.11 -6.00
N LYS A 17 16.11 8.58 -4.93
CA LYS A 17 15.25 7.73 -4.11
C LYS A 17 14.19 7.19 -5.06
N VAL A 18 14.35 5.93 -5.46
CA VAL A 18 13.41 5.27 -6.34
C VAL A 18 12.08 5.31 -5.60
N PHE A 19 11.05 5.80 -6.29
CA PHE A 19 9.72 5.83 -5.73
C PHE A 19 9.30 4.39 -5.43
N ASP A 20 9.07 4.09 -4.15
CA ASP A 20 8.55 2.81 -3.70
C ASP A 20 7.04 2.95 -3.54
N LYS A 21 6.32 2.37 -4.50
CA LYS A 21 4.85 2.41 -4.55
C LYS A 21 4.22 1.79 -3.31
N GLU A 22 4.73 0.65 -2.87
CA GLU A 22 4.14 -0.10 -1.77
C GLU A 22 4.34 0.63 -0.44
N ALA A 23 5.54 1.21 -0.24
CA ALA A 23 5.81 2.06 0.91
C ALA A 23 4.95 3.34 0.88
N ALA A 24 4.68 3.91 -0.30
CA ALA A 24 3.79 5.06 -0.43
C ALA A 24 2.34 4.70 -0.05
N LEU A 25 1.84 3.54 -0.50
CA LEU A 25 0.51 3.07 -0.14
C LEU A 25 0.37 2.81 1.37
N ASP A 26 1.37 2.21 2.02
CA ASP A 26 1.33 1.96 3.47
C ASP A 26 1.24 3.26 4.28
N LYS A 27 1.96 4.31 3.84
CA LYS A 27 1.90 5.62 4.49
C LYS A 27 0.60 6.36 4.21
N ALA A 28 0.12 6.33 2.96
CA ALA A 28 -1.16 6.92 2.59
C ALA A 28 -2.32 6.27 3.36
N MET A 29 -2.27 4.94 3.53
CA MET A 29 -3.23 4.19 4.36
C MET A 29 -3.27 4.69 5.79
N THR A 30 -2.10 4.85 6.41
CA THR A 30 -1.98 5.35 7.79
C THR A 30 -2.58 6.76 7.91
N LEU A 31 -2.31 7.63 6.93
CA LEU A 31 -2.81 9.00 6.92
C LEU A 31 -4.34 9.04 6.78
N PHE A 32 -4.90 8.23 5.87
CA PHE A 32 -6.35 8.12 5.69
C PHE A 32 -7.04 7.56 6.95
N TRP A 33 -6.41 6.65 7.70
CA TRP A 33 -6.97 6.16 8.96
C TRP A 33 -6.95 7.21 10.08
N GLN A 34 -5.88 8.02 10.15
CA GLN A 34 -5.74 9.02 11.20
C GLN A 34 -6.61 10.25 11.00
N HIS A 35 -6.75 10.70 9.75
CA HIS A 35 -7.43 11.97 9.43
C HIS A 35 -8.75 11.78 8.68
N GLY A 36 -9.00 10.59 8.14
CA GLY A 36 -10.14 10.34 7.26
C GLY A 36 -9.88 10.79 5.82
N TYR A 37 -10.73 10.32 4.91
CA TYR A 37 -10.61 10.58 3.47
C TYR A 37 -10.75 12.08 3.14
N GLU A 38 -11.74 12.76 3.71
CA GLU A 38 -12.03 14.16 3.36
C GLU A 38 -10.99 15.15 3.92
N ALA A 39 -10.52 14.94 5.14
CA ALA A 39 -9.54 15.84 5.76
C ALA A 39 -8.10 15.64 5.25
N THR A 40 -7.85 14.58 4.48
CA THR A 40 -6.54 14.32 3.88
C THR A 40 -6.42 15.01 2.52
N SER A 41 -5.50 15.96 2.40
CA SER A 41 -5.20 16.64 1.13
C SER A 41 -4.11 15.92 0.34
N LEU A 42 -3.96 16.28 -0.94
CA LEU A 42 -2.86 15.77 -1.77
C LEU A 42 -1.49 16.25 -1.25
N ALA A 43 -1.42 17.44 -0.66
CA ALA A 43 -0.17 17.96 -0.10
C ALA A 43 0.29 17.08 1.07
N ASP A 44 -0.62 16.69 1.95
CA ASP A 44 -0.34 15.78 3.08
C ASP A 44 0.13 14.41 2.57
N LEU A 45 -0.47 13.91 1.49
CA LEU A 45 -0.07 12.65 0.86
C LEU A 45 1.33 12.74 0.25
N VAL A 46 1.66 13.84 -0.42
CA VAL A 46 3.01 14.11 -0.97
C VAL A 46 4.04 14.15 0.16
N GLU A 47 3.73 14.83 1.25
CA GLU A 47 4.59 14.94 2.41
C GLU A 47 4.81 13.59 3.08
N ALA A 48 3.73 12.87 3.40
CA ALA A 48 3.79 11.57 4.04
C ALA A 48 4.54 10.54 3.19
N THR A 49 4.17 10.41 1.90
CA THR A 49 4.77 9.41 1.00
C THR A 49 6.22 9.76 0.65
N GLY A 50 6.54 11.06 0.59
CA GLY A 50 7.81 11.57 0.04
C GLY A 50 7.87 11.50 -1.49
N ALA A 51 6.74 11.22 -2.14
CA ALA A 51 6.59 11.20 -3.59
C ALA A 51 6.24 12.59 -4.10
N LYS A 52 6.63 12.90 -5.33
CA LYS A 52 6.20 14.17 -5.96
C LYS A 52 4.76 14.05 -6.42
N ALA A 53 3.99 15.15 -6.36
CA ALA A 53 2.60 15.18 -6.82
C ALA A 53 2.40 14.61 -8.24
N PRO A 54 3.24 14.94 -9.24
CA PRO A 54 3.10 14.36 -10.58
C PRO A 54 3.31 12.84 -10.61
N THR A 55 4.17 12.28 -9.75
CA THR A 55 4.40 10.84 -9.64
C THR A 55 3.16 10.15 -9.08
N LEU A 56 2.57 10.71 -8.01
CA LEU A 56 1.33 10.17 -7.44
C LEU A 56 0.17 10.24 -8.44
N TYR A 57 0.04 11.34 -9.17
CA TYR A 57 -1.00 11.47 -10.19
C TYR A 57 -0.79 10.53 -11.38
N ALA A 58 0.45 10.32 -11.83
CA ALA A 58 0.74 9.39 -12.91
C ALA A 58 0.41 7.94 -12.51
N GLU A 59 0.64 7.57 -11.25
CA GLU A 59 0.42 6.21 -10.76
C GLU A 59 -1.04 5.94 -10.35
N PHE A 60 -1.72 6.93 -9.77
CA PHE A 60 -3.02 6.74 -9.11
C PHE A 60 -4.14 7.62 -9.66
N VAL A 61 -3.87 8.45 -10.67
CA VAL A 61 -4.82 9.34 -11.37
C VAL A 61 -5.40 10.48 -10.53
N ASN A 62 -5.83 10.24 -9.29
CA ASN A 62 -6.35 11.23 -8.36
C ASN A 62 -6.38 10.69 -6.90
N LYS A 63 -6.89 11.49 -5.95
CA LYS A 63 -7.02 11.09 -4.53
C LYS A 63 -7.89 9.83 -4.36
N GLU A 64 -8.99 9.73 -5.11
CA GLU A 64 -9.90 8.59 -5.08
C GLU A 64 -9.22 7.31 -5.58
N GLY A 65 -8.44 7.38 -6.66
CA GLY A 65 -7.66 6.27 -7.18
C GLY A 65 -6.56 5.83 -6.22
N LEU A 66 -5.90 6.77 -5.52
CA LEU A 66 -4.95 6.43 -4.46
C LEU A 66 -5.67 5.74 -3.29
N PHE A 67 -6.84 6.24 -2.89
CA PHE A 67 -7.62 5.65 -1.82
C PHE A 67 -8.09 4.22 -2.17
N ARG A 68 -8.56 3.99 -3.40
CA ARG A 68 -8.87 2.64 -3.90
C ARG A 68 -7.66 1.71 -3.86
N ALA A 69 -6.50 2.18 -4.34
CA ALA A 69 -5.28 1.38 -4.31
C ALA A 69 -4.83 1.03 -2.87
N VAL A 70 -5.05 1.94 -1.92
CA VAL A 70 -4.84 1.70 -0.49
C VAL A 70 -5.79 0.60 0.02
N LEU A 71 -7.08 0.67 -0.31
CA LEU A 71 -8.07 -0.33 0.10
C LEU A 71 -7.78 -1.71 -0.50
N ASP A 72 -7.45 -1.76 -1.79
CA ASP A 72 -7.10 -3.00 -2.48
C ASP A 72 -5.88 -3.66 -1.80
N ARG A 73 -4.84 -2.87 -1.52
CA ARG A 73 -3.66 -3.36 -0.79
C ARG A 73 -4.02 -3.87 0.60
N TYR A 74 -4.85 -3.15 1.35
CA TYR A 74 -5.30 -3.57 2.67
C TYR A 74 -6.01 -4.93 2.60
N ILE A 75 -6.97 -5.06 1.69
CA ILE A 75 -7.75 -6.30 1.49
C ILE A 75 -6.83 -7.45 1.07
N SER A 76 -5.92 -7.23 0.11
CA SER A 76 -4.99 -8.28 -0.33
C SER A 76 -4.06 -8.74 0.79
N ARG A 77 -3.52 -7.81 1.60
CA ARG A 77 -2.66 -8.17 2.75
C ARG A 77 -3.43 -8.91 3.83
N PHE A 78 -4.67 -8.49 4.10
CA PHE A 78 -5.56 -9.18 5.02
C PHE A 78 -5.81 -10.61 4.50
N ALA A 79 -6.33 -10.75 3.28
CA ALA A 79 -6.61 -12.04 2.66
C ALA A 79 -5.40 -12.99 2.67
N ALA A 80 -4.22 -12.53 2.23
CA ALA A 80 -3.01 -13.34 2.20
C ALA A 80 -2.58 -13.83 3.60
N ARG A 81 -2.74 -12.98 4.63
CA ARG A 81 -2.47 -13.37 6.02
C ARG A 81 -3.44 -14.45 6.50
N HIS A 82 -4.72 -14.33 6.16
CA HIS A 82 -5.74 -15.31 6.55
C HIS A 82 -5.59 -16.63 5.80
N GLU A 83 -5.27 -16.59 4.51
CA GLU A 83 -4.99 -17.75 3.68
C GLU A 83 -3.80 -18.55 4.25
N ALA A 84 -2.68 -17.88 4.54
CA ALA A 84 -1.50 -18.52 5.11
C ALA A 84 -1.76 -19.21 6.46
N GLN A 85 -2.77 -18.77 7.23
CA GLN A 85 -3.14 -19.38 8.51
C GLN A 85 -4.11 -20.54 8.34
N LEU A 86 -5.06 -20.43 7.40
CA LEU A 86 -6.08 -21.45 7.17
C LEU A 86 -5.55 -22.66 6.42
N PHE A 87 -4.59 -22.46 5.52
CA PHE A 87 -4.01 -23.49 4.66
C PHE A 87 -2.61 -23.95 5.10
N ASP A 88 -2.30 -23.80 6.39
CA ASP A 88 -1.08 -24.33 6.98
C ASP A 88 -1.11 -25.87 6.98
N GLU A 89 -0.30 -26.50 6.12
CA GLU A 89 -0.28 -27.97 5.91
C GLU A 89 0.13 -28.76 7.18
N GLU A 90 0.75 -28.10 8.15
CA GLU A 90 1.12 -28.73 9.43
C GLU A 90 -0.08 -28.85 10.39
N LYS A 91 -1.21 -28.20 10.08
CA LYS A 91 -2.40 -28.16 10.94
C LYS A 91 -3.55 -28.98 10.36
N SER A 92 -4.29 -29.63 11.24
CA SER A 92 -5.62 -30.11 10.88
C SER A 92 -6.54 -28.92 10.61
N VAL A 93 -7.52 -29.10 9.71
CA VAL A 93 -8.52 -28.07 9.38
C VAL A 93 -9.23 -27.55 10.64
N ASP A 94 -9.54 -28.44 11.59
CA ASP A 94 -10.16 -28.09 12.86
C ASP A 94 -9.27 -27.15 13.71
N GLN A 95 -7.97 -27.43 13.80
CA GLN A 95 -7.03 -26.58 14.53
C GLN A 95 -6.84 -25.23 13.83
N ALA A 96 -6.74 -25.20 12.50
CA ALA A 96 -6.60 -23.97 11.72
C ALA A 96 -7.82 -23.04 11.90
N LEU A 97 -9.03 -23.59 11.87
CA LEU A 97 -10.26 -22.83 12.11
C LEU A 97 -10.34 -22.29 13.55
N ARG A 98 -10.00 -23.10 14.56
CA ARG A 98 -9.97 -22.63 15.96
C ARG A 98 -8.99 -21.48 16.14
N ASP A 99 -7.78 -21.61 15.61
CA ASP A 99 -6.74 -20.57 15.69
C ASP A 99 -7.21 -19.29 15.02
N TYR A 100 -7.79 -19.39 13.82
CA TYR A 100 -8.34 -18.27 13.06
C TYR A 100 -9.38 -17.49 13.90
N PHE A 101 -10.44 -18.16 14.35
CA PHE A 101 -11.53 -17.49 15.07
C PHE A 101 -11.13 -16.99 16.46
N THR A 102 -10.14 -17.62 17.11
CA THR A 102 -9.67 -17.19 18.43
C THR A 102 -8.79 -15.93 18.34
N ARG A 103 -8.00 -15.78 17.26
CA ARG A 103 -7.15 -14.61 17.03
C ARG A 103 -7.93 -13.41 16.50
N ASP A 104 -8.91 -13.63 15.63
CA ASP A 104 -9.64 -12.54 14.96
C ASP A 104 -10.49 -11.71 15.93
N ARG A 105 -10.87 -12.31 17.08
CA ARG A 105 -11.59 -11.63 18.16
C ARG A 105 -10.81 -10.45 18.79
N HIS A 106 -9.51 -10.30 18.50
CA HIS A 106 -8.69 -9.22 19.05
C HIS A 106 -8.55 -7.98 18.15
N LEU A 107 -8.98 -8.04 16.88
CA LEU A 107 -8.75 -6.97 15.89
C LEU A 107 -9.94 -6.02 15.68
N LEU A 108 -11.09 -6.26 16.31
CA LEU A 108 -12.29 -5.41 16.16
C LEU A 108 -12.47 -4.35 17.26
N TYR A 109 -11.53 -4.20 18.21
CA TYR A 109 -11.58 -3.19 19.27
C TYR A 109 -10.19 -2.69 19.70
N GLN A 110 -9.48 -1.99 18.81
CA GLN A 110 -8.49 -0.98 19.20
C GLN A 110 -8.58 0.24 18.28
#